data_AF-A0A2W5CUA3-F1
#
_entry.id   AF-A0A2W5CUA3-F1
#
_cell.length_a   1.000
_cell.length_b   1.000
_cell.length_c   1.000
_cell.angle_alpha   90.00
_cell.angle_beta   90.00
_cell.angle_gamma   90.00
#
_symmetry.space_group_name_H-M   'P 1'
#
loop_
_entity.id
_entity.type
_entity.pdbx_description
1 polymer ?
#
loop_
_entity_poly.entity_id
_entity_poly.type
_entity_poly.pdbx_seq_one_letter_code
_entity_poly.pdbx_strand_id
1 'polypeptide(L)'
;MSTARKAKTPILQLDAAQESAAVEVLKRFLEDRFELELGSFEAREVLDLFAREVAPLYYNKAIFDVQAHLKDRFESIESDLWALEKP
;
A
#
# COMPACT_ATOMS: atom_id res chain seq x y z
N MET A 1 30.12 -13.88 -4.40
CA MET A 1 28.84 -14.50 -4.81
C MET A 1 27.73 -13.50 -4.54
N SER A 2 27.29 -12.79 -5.57
CA SER A 2 26.20 -11.80 -5.48
C SER A 2 24.88 -12.55 -5.49
N THR A 3 24.16 -12.55 -4.37
CA THR A 3 22.77 -13.02 -4.33
C THR A 3 21.91 -11.96 -5.00
N ALA A 4 21.66 -12.12 -6.29
CA ALA A 4 20.61 -11.39 -6.97
C ALA A 4 19.30 -11.68 -6.23
N ARG A 5 18.80 -10.70 -5.46
CA ARG A 5 17.43 -10.74 -4.93
C ARG A 5 16.53 -10.91 -6.15
N LYS A 6 15.88 -12.08 -6.29
CA LYS A 6 14.79 -12.29 -7.24
C LYS A 6 13.90 -11.05 -7.18
N ALA A 7 13.76 -10.33 -8.29
CA ALA A 7 12.92 -9.14 -8.35
C ALA A 7 11.52 -9.54 -7.85
N LYS A 8 11.17 -9.04 -6.67
CA LYS A 8 9.91 -9.38 -6.01
C LYS A 8 8.83 -8.62 -6.78
N THR A 9 7.92 -9.35 -7.42
CA THR A 9 6.78 -8.73 -8.11
C THR A 9 6.07 -7.78 -7.13
N PRO A 10 5.76 -6.53 -7.54
CA PRO A 10 5.05 -5.60 -6.69
C PRO A 10 3.76 -6.23 -6.16
N ILE A 11 3.53 -6.11 -4.84
CA ILE A 11 2.33 -6.66 -4.20
C ILE A 11 1.07 -5.90 -4.64
N LEU A 12 1.25 -4.62 -4.98
CA LEU A 12 0.23 -3.72 -5.51
C LEU A 12 0.68 -3.25 -6.90
N GLN A 13 -0.21 -3.38 -7.87
CA GLN A 13 -0.05 -2.82 -9.20
C GLN A 13 -1.12 -1.76 -9.43
N LEU A 14 -0.69 -0.60 -9.87
CA LEU A 14 -1.59 0.47 -10.31
C LEU A 14 -2.00 0.20 -11.76
N ASP A 15 -3.22 0.60 -12.11
CA ASP A 15 -3.58 0.70 -13.53
C ASP A 15 -2.85 1.88 -14.21
N ALA A 16 -2.90 1.94 -15.53
CA ALA A 16 -2.16 2.95 -16.29
C ALA A 16 -2.57 4.40 -15.95
N ALA A 17 -3.84 4.64 -15.59
CA ALA A 17 -4.32 5.97 -15.22
C ALA A 17 -3.81 6.36 -13.83
N GLN A 18 -3.87 5.42 -12.88
CA GLN A 18 -3.34 5.58 -11.53
C GLN A 18 -1.82 5.79 -11.54
N GLU A 19 -1.09 5.03 -12.35
CA GLU A 19 0.36 5.15 -12.48
C GLU A 19 0.76 6.51 -13.06
N SER A 20 0.07 6.96 -14.11
CA SER A 20 0.27 8.30 -14.69
C SER A 20 0.02 9.41 -13.67
N ALA A 21 -1.08 9.32 -12.92
CA ALA A 21 -1.38 10.27 -11.85
C ALA A 21 -0.31 10.28 -10.74
N ALA A 22 0.17 9.11 -10.33
CA ALA A 22 1.23 8.99 -9.32
C ALA A 22 2.56 9.57 -9.80
N VAL A 23 2.93 9.35 -11.08
CA VAL A 23 4.11 9.95 -11.70
C VAL A 23 4.04 11.48 -11.67
N GLU A 24 2.90 12.07 -12.04
CA GLU A 24 2.74 13.53 -12.01
C GLU A 24 2.77 14.11 -10.58
N VAL A 25 2.24 13.38 -9.59
CA VAL A 25 2.38 13.75 -8.18
C VAL A 25 3.85 13.80 -7.75
N LEU A 26 4.64 12.79 -8.11
CA LEU A 26 6.07 12.73 -7.77
C LEU A 26 6.85 13.84 -8.45
N LYS A 27 6.66 14.05 -9.76
CA LYS A 27 7.32 15.11 -10.51
C LYS A 27 7.06 16.47 -9.88
N ARG A 28 5.78 16.82 -9.69
CA ARG A 28 5.39 18.11 -9.10
C ARG A 28 5.96 18.28 -7.70
N PHE A 29 5.88 17.27 -6.85
CA PHE A 29 6.40 17.38 -5.49
C PHE A 29 7.93 17.59 -5.46
N LEU A 30 8.66 16.87 -6.31
CA LEU A 30 10.12 16.96 -6.36
C LEU A 30 10.61 18.28 -6.96
N GLU A 31 9.92 18.78 -7.98
CA GLU A 31 10.16 20.11 -8.53
C GLU A 31 9.84 21.19 -7.48
N ASP A 32 8.62 21.18 -6.92
CA ASP A 32 8.16 22.23 -5.99
C ASP A 32 8.97 22.30 -4.69
N ARG A 33 9.43 21.16 -4.18
CA ARG A 33 10.07 21.09 -2.85
C ARG A 33 11.58 20.99 -2.89
N PHE A 34 12.15 20.49 -3.98
CA PHE A 34 13.58 20.21 -4.07
C PHE A 34 14.21 20.82 -5.32
N GLU A 35 13.46 21.59 -6.13
CA GLU A 35 13.90 22.16 -7.41
C GLU A 35 14.49 21.09 -8.35
N LEU A 36 14.00 19.85 -8.21
CA LEU A 36 14.45 18.69 -8.98
C LEU A 36 13.41 18.35 -10.05
N GLU A 37 13.64 18.83 -11.26
CA GLU A 37 12.81 18.49 -12.42
C GLU A 37 13.10 17.05 -12.87
N LEU A 38 12.07 16.20 -12.85
CA LEU A 38 12.15 14.83 -13.34
C LEU A 38 11.31 14.65 -14.61
N GLY A 39 11.85 13.89 -15.56
CA GLY A 39 11.07 13.32 -16.64
C GLY A 39 10.14 12.21 -16.14
N SER A 40 9.19 11.81 -17.00
CA SER A 40 8.21 10.76 -16.65
C SER A 40 8.86 9.39 -16.45
N PHE A 41 10.00 9.12 -17.10
CA PHE A 41 10.73 7.87 -16.92
C PHE A 41 11.41 7.80 -15.55
N GLU A 42 12.12 8.85 -15.17
CA GLU A 42 12.79 8.96 -13.87
C GLU A 42 11.80 8.91 -12.71
N ALA A 43 10.68 9.64 -12.83
CA ALA A 43 9.62 9.61 -11.82
C ALA A 43 8.95 8.23 -11.72
N ARG A 44 8.86 7.47 -12.82
CA ARG A 44 8.38 6.09 -12.80
C ARG A 44 9.35 5.15 -12.12
N GLU A 45 10.65 5.30 -12.31
CA GLU A 45 11.66 4.53 -11.55
C GLU A 45 11.56 4.79 -10.04
N VAL A 46 11.30 6.04 -9.63
CA VAL A 46 11.01 6.37 -8.23
C VAL A 46 9.73 5.67 -7.77
N LEU A 47 8.66 5.73 -8.56
CA LEU A 47 7.39 5.06 -8.23
C LEU A 47 7.57 3.54 -8.09
N ASP A 48 8.36 2.91 -8.94
CA ASP A 48 8.65 1.47 -8.91
C ASP A 48 9.43 1.06 -7.67
N LEU A 49 10.37 1.90 -7.23
CA LEU A 49 11.05 1.70 -5.95
C LEU A 49 10.06 1.74 -4.78
N PHE A 50 9.15 2.72 -4.76
CA PHE A 50 8.10 2.80 -3.74
C PHE A 50 7.18 1.58 -3.77
N ALA A 51 6.72 1.16 -4.96
CA ALA A 51 5.86 0.00 -5.12
C ALA A 51 6.53 -1.30 -4.62
N ARG A 52 7.84 -1.44 -4.81
CA ARG A 52 8.59 -2.62 -4.39
C ARG A 52 8.95 -2.62 -2.91
N GLU A 53 9.40 -1.50 -2.37
CA GLU A 53 10.02 -1.46 -1.03
C GLU A 53 9.11 -0.83 0.04
N VAL A 54 8.28 0.15 -0.34
CA VAL A 54 7.46 0.94 0.61
C VAL A 54 6.02 0.45 0.67
N ALA A 55 5.39 0.16 -0.48
CA ALA A 55 4.00 -0.27 -0.56
C ALA A 55 3.68 -1.52 0.28
N PRO A 56 4.56 -2.54 0.40
CA PRO A 56 4.32 -3.68 1.28
C PRO A 56 4.11 -3.31 2.76
N LEU A 57 4.76 -2.24 3.24
CA LEU A 57 4.63 -1.79 4.63
C LEU A 57 3.21 -1.27 4.89
N TYR A 58 2.71 -0.42 4.01
CA TYR A 58 1.36 0.13 4.09
C TYR A 58 0.29 -0.94 3.85
N TYR A 59 0.48 -1.80 2.84
CA TYR A 59 -0.47 -2.86 2.52
C TYR A 59 -0.66 -3.82 3.70
N ASN A 60 0.43 -4.33 4.27
CA ASN A 60 0.35 -5.25 5.39
C ASN A 60 -0.27 -4.60 6.63
N LYS A 61 0.05 -3.33 6.90
CA LYS A 61 -0.59 -2.58 8.00
C LYS A 61 -2.09 -2.43 7.77
N ALA A 62 -2.52 -2.08 6.56
CA ALA A 62 -3.93 -1.96 6.23
C ALA A 62 -4.69 -3.28 6.42
N ILE A 63 -4.10 -4.41 6.00
CA ILE A 63 -4.69 -5.74 6.24
C ILE A 63 -4.83 -6.02 7.74
N PHE A 64 -3.80 -5.74 8.53
CA PHE A 64 -3.83 -5.94 9.98
C PHE A 64 -4.91 -5.07 10.65
N ASP A 65 -5.05 -3.82 10.22
CA ASP A 65 -6.07 -2.90 10.76
C ASP A 65 -7.49 -3.37 10.46
N VAL A 66 -7.73 -3.89 9.26
CA VAL A 66 -9.02 -4.49 8.90
C VAL A 66 -9.27 -5.75 9.73
N GLN A 67 -8.26 -6.61 9.92
CA GLN A 67 -8.40 -7.80 10.75
C GLN A 67 -8.76 -7.46 12.20
N ALA A 68 -8.10 -6.46 12.79
CA ALA A 68 -8.42 -5.98 14.13
C ALA A 68 -9.86 -5.43 14.21
N HIS A 69 -10.25 -4.60 13.24
CA HIS A 69 -11.62 -4.06 13.19
C HIS A 69 -12.68 -5.16 13.09
N LEU A 70 -12.45 -6.17 12.25
CA LEU A 70 -13.38 -7.29 12.10
C LEU A 70 -13.45 -8.14 13.37
N LYS A 71 -12.32 -8.35 14.05
CA LYS A 71 -12.27 -9.09 15.31
C LYS A 71 -13.20 -8.45 16.36
N ASP A 72 -13.09 -7.14 16.56
CA ASP A 72 -13.94 -6.42 17.51
C ASP A 72 -15.44 -6.56 17.18
N ARG A 73 -15.78 -6.58 15.88
CA ARG A 73 -17.16 -6.81 15.42
C ARG A 73 -17.64 -8.22 15.70
N PHE A 74 -16.80 -9.23 15.49
CA PHE A 74 -17.15 -10.62 15.77
C PHE A 74 -17.35 -10.87 17.27
N GLU A 75 -16.50 -10.31 18.12
CA GLU A 75 -16.66 -10.39 19.58
C GLU A 75 -18.01 -9.79 20.04
N SER A 76 -18.41 -8.66 19.44
CA SER A 76 -19.73 -8.06 19.69
C SER A 76 -20.88 -9.00 19.27
N ILE A 77 -20.79 -9.62 18.09
CA ILE A 77 -21.82 -10.54 17.58
C ILE A 77 -21.91 -11.79 18.47
N GLU A 78 -20.78 -12.32 18.92
CA GLU A 78 -20.74 -13.47 19.84
C GLU A 78 -21.42 -13.14 21.18
N SER A 79 -21.14 -11.95 21.73
CA SER A 79 -21.81 -11.46 22.93
C SER A 79 -23.34 -11.34 22.73
N ASP A 80 -23.78 -10.79 21.60
CA ASP A 80 -25.21 -10.67 21.28
C ASP A 80 -25.88 -12.05 21.15
N LEU A 81 -25.17 -13.04 20.59
CA LEU A 81 -25.69 -14.40 20.45
C LEU A 81 -25.85 -15.11 21.79
N TRP A 82 -24.86 -15.01 22.68
CA TRP A 82 -24.97 -15.56 24.04
C TRP A 82 -26.14 -14.97 24.82
N ALA A 83 -26.46 -13.69 24.62
CA ALA A 83 -27.61 -13.05 25.27
C ALA A 83 -28.97 -13.66 24.84
N LEU A 84 -29.02 -14.37 23.72
CA LEU A 84 -30.23 -15.05 23.22
C LEU A 84 -30.35 -16.50 23.71
N GLU A 85 -29.30 -17.08 24.30
CA GLU A 85 -29.28 -18.45 24.79
C GLU A 85 -30.30 -18.65 25.93
N LYS A 86 -31.02 -19.76 25.91
CA LYS A 86 -32.05 -20.12 26.91
C LYS A 86 -31.62 -21.39 27.65
N PRO A 87 -31.99 -21.54 28.93
CA PRO A 87 -31.61 -22.68 29.77
C PRO A 87 -32.12 -24.03 29.24
#